data_AF-A0A928R2J2-F1
#
_entry.id   AF-A0A928R2J2-F1
#
_cell.length_a   1.000
_cell.length_b   1.000
_cell.length_c   1.000
_cell.angle_alpha   90.00
_cell.angle_beta   90.00
_cell.angle_gamma   90.00
#
_symmetry.space_group_name_H-M   'P 1'
#
loop_
_entity.id
_entity.type
_entity.pdbx_description
1 polymer ?
#
loop_
_entity_poly.entity_id
_entity_poly.type
_entity_poly.pdbx_seq_one_letter_code
_entity_poly.pdbx_strand_id
1 'polypeptide(L)'
;MTRFCVVKQFDAMYADFIPPERRPLAYAHPTKGKPKRIYLGMGREERDLYDTLAGDIDDAGEELIESLEDDLISFDEIFSDEEETENYAALFDDADDYEILWLRDTKDATPAPEGYLSLGYDVSYHLDRELFSAVCDLFFFPIWHGADPTGSEFEKEYAALNPNGLFDTQKNAEIFRAHYCQSFGESNLVICEVFKRQ
;
A
#
# COMPACT_ATOMS: atom_id res chain seq x y z
N MET A 1 16.68 1.51 -2.31
CA MET A 1 16.25 2.03 -1.01
C MET A 1 15.43 0.98 -0.29
N THR A 2 15.41 1.01 1.04
CA THR A 2 14.54 0.16 1.87
C THR A 2 13.84 0.99 2.93
N ARG A 3 12.63 0.57 3.31
CA ARG A 3 11.76 1.25 4.27
C ARG A 3 10.86 0.26 4.98
N PHE A 4 10.44 0.61 6.19
CA PHE A 4 9.27 0.03 6.83
C PHE A 4 8.07 0.92 6.54
N CYS A 5 6.87 0.36 6.51
CA CYS A 5 5.65 1.15 6.51
C CYS A 5 4.56 0.50 7.33
N VAL A 6 3.71 1.34 7.91
CA VAL A 6 2.43 0.92 8.49
C VAL A 6 1.40 0.89 7.37
N VAL A 7 0.59 -0.18 7.32
CA VAL A 7 -0.56 -0.25 6.40
C VAL A 7 -1.75 -0.88 7.11
N LYS A 8 -2.95 -0.40 6.81
CA LYS A 8 -4.18 -1.01 7.32
C LYS A 8 -4.39 -2.39 6.70
N GLN A 9 -4.82 -3.36 7.50
CA GLN A 9 -5.12 -4.71 7.03
C GLN A 9 -6.26 -4.67 6.01
N PHE A 10 -6.17 -5.52 4.98
CA PHE A 10 -7.13 -5.55 3.88
C PHE A 10 -8.59 -5.66 4.35
N ASP A 11 -8.85 -6.51 5.35
CA ASP A 11 -10.21 -6.76 5.83
C ASP A 11 -10.78 -5.56 6.59
N ALA A 12 -9.96 -4.86 7.36
CA ALA A 12 -10.33 -3.60 8.02
C ALA A 12 -10.61 -2.51 6.97
N MET A 13 -9.68 -2.30 6.04
CA MET A 13 -9.87 -1.29 4.98
C MET A 13 -11.04 -1.61 4.05
N TYR A 14 -11.31 -2.88 3.75
CA TYR A 14 -12.46 -3.28 2.92
C TYR A 14 -13.80 -3.02 3.62
N ALA A 15 -13.85 -3.08 4.95
CA ALA A 15 -15.05 -2.71 5.71
C ALA A 15 -15.34 -1.20 5.58
N ASP A 16 -14.29 -0.37 5.62
CA ASP A 16 -14.37 1.08 5.54
C ASP A 16 -14.63 1.60 4.12
N PHE A 17 -13.98 1.00 3.11
CA PHE A 17 -14.05 1.41 1.70
C PHE A 17 -15.40 1.12 1.01
N ILE A 18 -16.30 0.33 1.62
CA ILE A 18 -17.64 0.09 1.08
C ILE A 18 -18.71 0.91 1.83
N PRO A 19 -18.76 2.26 1.72
CA PRO A 19 -20.01 2.98 1.93
C PRO A 19 -20.88 2.81 0.66
N PRO A 20 -22.15 2.38 0.77
CA PRO A 20 -22.99 2.05 -0.38
C PRO A 20 -23.38 3.22 -1.31
N GLU A 21 -22.98 4.47 -1.04
CA GLU A 21 -23.65 5.64 -1.62
C GLU A 21 -22.77 6.72 -2.28
N ARG A 22 -21.44 6.55 -2.44
CA ARG A 22 -20.63 7.62 -3.06
C ARG A 22 -19.71 7.17 -4.21
N ARG A 23 -20.11 7.69 -5.38
CA ARG A 23 -19.38 7.99 -6.63
C ARG A 23 -19.39 6.90 -7.71
N PRO A 24 -19.91 7.20 -8.92
CA PRO A 24 -19.70 6.41 -10.12
C PRO A 24 -18.56 7.04 -10.92
N LEU A 25 -17.32 6.62 -10.67
CA LEU A 25 -16.30 6.64 -11.71
C LEU A 25 -16.27 5.23 -12.29
N ALA A 26 -16.02 5.08 -13.59
CA ALA A 26 -16.04 3.76 -14.20
C ALA A 26 -14.96 2.88 -13.56
N TYR A 27 -15.35 1.98 -12.66
CA TYR A 27 -14.43 1.13 -11.91
C TYR A 27 -14.26 -0.21 -12.63
N ALA A 28 -13.02 -0.70 -12.72
CA ALA A 28 -12.76 -2.13 -12.86
C ALA A 28 -13.19 -2.82 -11.56
N HIS A 29 -14.50 -3.04 -11.44
CA HIS A 29 -15.18 -3.95 -10.54
C HIS A 29 -14.40 -4.48 -9.31
N PRO A 30 -14.70 -4.02 -8.08
CA PRO A 30 -15.01 -4.99 -7.03
C PRO A 30 -16.38 -5.55 -7.42
N THR A 31 -16.41 -6.77 -7.94
CA THR A 31 -17.67 -7.50 -8.15
C THR A 31 -18.55 -7.39 -6.92
N LYS A 32 -19.87 -7.46 -7.06
CA LYS A 32 -20.74 -7.73 -5.91
C LYS A 32 -20.20 -8.97 -5.17
N GLY A 33 -19.54 -8.76 -4.02
CA GLY A 33 -18.82 -9.78 -3.25
C GLY A 33 -17.31 -9.53 -3.14
N LYS A 34 -16.73 -9.91 -1.98
CA LYS A 34 -15.30 -9.75 -1.64
C LYS A 34 -14.38 -10.20 -2.79
N PRO A 35 -13.33 -9.45 -3.15
CA PRO A 35 -12.38 -9.87 -4.18
C PRO A 35 -11.79 -11.25 -3.84
N LYS A 36 -11.51 -12.05 -4.88
CA LYS A 36 -11.00 -13.42 -4.70
C LYS A 36 -9.56 -13.47 -4.16
N ARG A 37 -8.84 -12.34 -4.26
CA ARG A 37 -7.48 -12.13 -3.76
C ARG A 37 -7.53 -11.11 -2.64
N ILE A 38 -6.64 -11.26 -1.67
CA ILE A 38 -6.47 -10.30 -0.57
C ILE A 38 -5.23 -9.50 -0.94
N TYR A 39 -5.37 -8.18 -1.07
CA TYR A 39 -4.23 -7.33 -1.37
C TYR A 39 -3.41 -7.12 -0.10
N LEU A 40 -2.18 -7.63 -0.11
CA LEU A 40 -1.23 -7.52 1.00
C LEU A 40 -0.04 -6.59 0.67
N GLY A 41 -0.20 -5.69 -0.31
CA GLY A 41 0.81 -4.72 -0.71
C GLY A 41 0.74 -3.38 0.04
N MET A 42 1.40 -2.36 -0.52
CA MET A 42 1.52 -1.01 0.05
C MET A 42 0.40 -0.03 -0.37
N GLY A 43 0.44 1.21 0.09
CA GLY A 43 -0.45 2.27 -0.39
C GLY A 43 -1.92 2.02 -0.08
N ARG A 44 -2.19 1.61 1.17
CA ARG A 44 -3.52 1.35 1.70
C ARG A 44 -3.97 2.57 2.51
N GLU A 45 -4.32 3.61 1.74
CA GLU A 45 -4.81 4.95 2.13
C GLU A 45 -3.93 5.83 3.03
N GLU A 46 -4.16 7.14 2.87
CA GLU A 46 -3.61 8.23 3.66
C GLU A 46 -4.38 8.36 4.99
N ARG A 47 -3.63 8.66 6.06
CA ARG A 47 -3.98 8.89 7.48
C ARG A 47 -5.31 9.61 7.81
N ASP A 48 -5.97 10.26 6.84
CA ASP A 48 -6.94 11.34 7.06
C ASP A 48 -8.43 10.93 7.03
N LEU A 49 -8.79 9.73 6.56
CA LEU A 49 -10.21 9.37 6.37
C LEU A 49 -10.78 8.47 7.46
N TYR A 50 -9.97 7.62 8.12
CA TYR A 50 -10.48 6.56 9.00
C TYR A 50 -9.73 6.38 10.32
N ASP A 51 -8.64 7.10 10.55
CA ASP A 51 -7.71 6.75 11.62
C ASP A 51 -7.87 7.69 12.82
N THR A 52 -8.05 7.11 14.01
CA THR A 52 -8.20 7.86 15.26
C THR A 52 -7.02 7.53 16.18
N LEU A 53 -6.29 8.57 16.59
CA LEU A 53 -5.25 8.46 17.60
C LEU A 53 -5.85 8.04 18.95
N ALA A 54 -5.12 7.20 19.67
CA ALA A 54 -5.52 6.74 20.98
C ALA A 54 -5.72 7.90 21.97
N GLY A 55 -6.75 7.80 22.81
CA GLY A 55 -7.09 8.86 23.76
C GLY A 55 -6.08 9.04 24.90
N ASP A 56 -5.15 8.10 25.07
CA ASP A 56 -4.19 8.00 26.18
C ASP A 56 -2.73 7.88 25.72
N ILE A 57 -2.38 8.56 24.61
CA ILE A 57 -0.99 8.69 24.14
C ILE A 57 -0.11 9.34 25.22
N ASP A 58 1.09 8.80 25.43
CA ASP A 58 2.07 9.34 26.39
C ASP A 58 2.98 10.41 25.75
N ASP A 59 3.78 11.08 26.57
CA ASP A 59 4.68 12.16 26.13
C ASP A 59 5.62 11.71 24.97
N ALA A 60 6.00 10.43 24.93
CA ALA A 60 6.88 9.91 23.88
C ALA A 60 6.13 9.72 22.54
N GLY A 61 4.88 9.26 22.59
CA GLY A 61 4.02 9.20 21.41
C GLY A 61 3.65 10.59 20.87
N GLU A 62 3.42 11.57 21.76
CA GLU A 62 3.23 12.97 21.35
C GLU A 62 4.47 13.52 20.64
N GLU A 63 5.67 13.30 21.17
CA GLU A 63 6.94 13.73 20.55
C GLU A 63 7.14 13.08 19.17
N LEU A 64 6.79 11.79 19.02
CA LEU A 64 6.84 11.11 17.73
C LEU A 64 5.90 11.73 16.72
N ILE A 65 4.64 12.02 17.10
CA ILE A 65 3.67 12.68 16.21
C ILE A 65 4.17 14.06 15.78
N GLU A 66 4.63 14.88 16.72
CA GLU A 66 5.17 16.22 16.43
C GLU A 66 6.37 16.14 15.47
N SER A 67 7.28 15.19 15.68
CA SER A 67 8.43 15.00 14.80
C SER A 67 8.04 14.64 13.37
N LEU A 68 6.96 13.86 13.21
CA LEU A 68 6.43 13.49 11.92
C LEU A 68 5.76 14.69 11.25
N GLU A 69 4.95 15.48 11.96
CA GLU A 69 4.31 16.68 11.38
C GLU A 69 5.31 17.71 10.84
N ASP A 70 6.50 17.81 11.46
CA ASP A 70 7.58 18.71 11.02
C ASP A 70 8.34 18.19 9.79
N ASP A 71 8.45 16.87 9.62
CA ASP A 71 9.03 16.26 8.43
C ASP A 71 7.97 16.19 7.32
N LEU A 72 8.02 17.12 6.36
CA LEU A 72 7.18 17.15 5.13
C LEU A 72 7.22 15.86 4.27
N ILE A 73 7.97 14.83 4.69
CA ILE A 73 8.15 13.51 4.06
C ILE A 73 7.35 12.42 4.84
N SER A 74 6.82 12.72 6.03
CA SER A 74 6.11 11.77 6.90
C SER A 74 4.66 11.50 6.50
N PHE A 75 4.15 12.17 5.46
CA PHE A 75 2.73 12.10 5.07
C PHE A 75 2.28 10.70 4.65
N ASP A 76 3.19 9.74 4.53
CA ASP A 76 2.93 8.43 3.96
C ASP A 76 3.36 7.23 4.82
N GLU A 77 3.57 7.42 6.13
CA GLU A 77 3.76 6.30 7.08
C GLU A 77 4.97 5.41 6.75
N ILE A 78 6.01 6.02 6.16
CA ILE A 78 7.24 5.36 5.73
C ILE A 78 8.38 5.68 6.70
N PHE A 79 8.99 4.65 7.26
CA PHE A 79 10.02 4.74 8.28
C PHE A 79 11.31 4.05 7.83
N SER A 80 12.43 4.45 8.42
CA SER A 80 13.71 3.76 8.19
C SER A 80 13.97 2.63 9.20
N ASP A 81 13.26 2.63 10.32
CA ASP A 81 13.47 1.74 11.46
C ASP A 81 12.19 0.99 11.86
N GLU A 82 12.33 -0.29 12.23
CA GLU A 82 11.19 -1.15 12.59
C GLU A 82 10.57 -0.75 13.93
N GLU A 83 11.39 -0.42 14.92
CA GLU A 83 10.92 -0.07 16.28
C GLU A 83 10.13 1.26 16.23
N GLU A 84 10.62 2.23 15.47
CA GLU A 84 9.89 3.47 15.21
C GLU A 84 8.55 3.21 14.51
N THR A 85 8.52 2.29 13.56
CA THR A 85 7.29 1.88 12.85
C THR A 85 6.29 1.19 13.79
N GLU A 86 6.77 0.29 14.66
CA GLU A 86 5.97 -0.40 15.67
C GLU A 86 5.38 0.59 16.68
N ASN A 87 6.20 1.54 17.14
CA ASN A 87 5.75 2.58 18.05
C ASN A 87 4.68 3.47 17.40
N TYR A 88 4.86 3.86 16.13
CA TYR A 88 3.87 4.62 15.40
C TYR A 88 2.55 3.85 15.22
N ALA A 89 2.59 2.58 14.82
CA ALA A 89 1.40 1.74 14.69
C ALA A 89 0.62 1.58 16.01
N ALA A 90 1.32 1.61 17.15
CA ALA A 90 0.70 1.50 18.46
C ALA A 90 -0.04 2.77 18.92
N LEU A 91 0.10 3.90 18.20
CA LEU A 91 -0.58 5.15 18.53
C LEU A 91 -2.06 5.18 18.12
N PHE A 92 -2.52 4.22 17.33
CA PHE A 92 -3.90 4.19 16.83
C PHE A 92 -4.82 3.44 17.80
N ASP A 93 -6.06 3.94 17.97
CA ASP A 93 -7.11 3.29 18.78
C ASP A 93 -7.38 1.84 18.29
N ASP A 94 -7.30 1.64 16.96
CA ASP A 94 -7.48 0.35 16.29
C ASP A 94 -6.13 -0.26 15.88
N ALA A 95 -5.09 -0.20 16.73
CA ALA A 95 -3.74 -0.70 16.42
C ALA A 95 -3.70 -2.14 15.85
N ASP A 96 -4.63 -3.00 16.29
CA ASP A 96 -4.76 -4.39 15.80
C ASP A 96 -5.19 -4.49 14.32
N ASP A 97 -5.75 -3.43 13.74
CA ASP A 97 -6.14 -3.34 12.34
C ASP A 97 -4.97 -2.97 11.42
N TYR A 98 -3.79 -2.68 11.96
CA TYR A 98 -2.60 -2.36 11.20
C TYR A 98 -1.64 -3.54 11.08
N GLU A 99 -0.78 -3.47 10.07
CA GLU A 99 0.33 -4.39 9.89
C GLU A 99 1.56 -3.62 9.39
N ILE A 100 2.73 -4.15 9.72
CA ILE A 100 4.00 -3.59 9.31
C ILE A 100 4.53 -4.38 8.11
N LEU A 101 4.90 -3.64 7.07
CA LEU A 101 5.56 -4.18 5.89
C LEU A 101 6.98 -3.63 5.81
N TRP A 102 7.87 -4.45 5.26
CA TRP A 102 9.19 -3.99 4.84
C TRP A 102 9.25 -3.96 3.32
N LEU A 103 9.73 -2.85 2.79
CA LEU A 103 9.72 -2.53 1.37
C LEU A 103 11.13 -2.37 0.85
N ARG A 104 11.38 -2.89 -0.35
CA ARG A 104 12.66 -2.74 -1.02
C ARG A 104 12.47 -2.33 -2.48
N ASP A 105 13.02 -1.19 -2.88
CA ASP A 105 13.22 -0.89 -4.30
C ASP A 105 14.10 -1.99 -4.91
N THR A 106 13.65 -2.61 -5.98
CA THR A 106 14.35 -3.73 -6.66
C THR A 106 15.77 -3.41 -7.13
N LYS A 107 16.16 -2.13 -7.21
CA LYS A 107 17.54 -1.71 -7.48
C LYS A 107 18.45 -1.80 -6.25
N ASP A 108 17.89 -1.97 -5.06
CA ASP A 108 18.61 -2.15 -3.81
C ASP A 108 18.94 -3.63 -3.56
N ALA A 109 20.15 -3.90 -3.09
CA ALA A 109 20.62 -5.24 -2.77
C ALA A 109 20.57 -5.57 -1.27
N THR A 110 20.07 -4.64 -0.43
CA THR A 110 19.95 -4.83 1.02
C THR A 110 19.10 -6.07 1.31
N PRO A 111 19.60 -7.03 2.10
CA PRO A 111 18.84 -8.23 2.45
C PRO A 111 17.62 -7.88 3.32
N ALA A 112 16.57 -8.69 3.24
CA ALA A 112 15.42 -8.55 4.12
C ALA A 112 15.83 -8.77 5.59
N PRO A 113 15.21 -8.06 6.54
CA PRO A 113 15.37 -8.31 7.97
C PRO A 113 15.01 -9.76 8.35
N GLU A 114 15.52 -10.23 9.48
CA GLU A 114 15.21 -11.58 9.97
C GLU A 114 13.70 -11.73 10.20
N GLY A 115 13.12 -12.86 9.77
CA GLY A 115 11.69 -13.14 9.93
C GLY A 115 10.77 -12.54 8.85
N TYR A 116 11.29 -11.67 7.98
CA TYR A 116 10.53 -11.10 6.87
C TYR A 116 10.61 -11.98 5.61
N LEU A 117 9.45 -12.30 5.03
CA LEU A 117 9.34 -13.04 3.78
C LEU A 117 8.74 -12.19 2.68
N SER A 118 9.27 -12.39 1.47
CA SER A 118 8.76 -11.76 0.25
C SER A 118 7.35 -12.26 -0.06
N LEU A 119 6.43 -11.32 -0.24
CA LEU A 119 5.05 -11.55 -0.65
C LEU A 119 4.85 -11.40 -2.17
N GLY A 120 5.80 -10.74 -2.84
CA GLY A 120 5.76 -10.43 -4.26
C GLY A 120 6.22 -8.99 -4.55
N TYR A 121 5.89 -8.53 -5.75
CA TYR A 121 6.31 -7.24 -6.30
C TYR A 121 5.11 -6.34 -6.57
N ASP A 122 5.31 -5.05 -6.28
CA ASP A 122 4.37 -3.96 -6.48
C ASP A 122 5.00 -2.86 -7.35
N VAL A 123 4.19 -1.90 -7.77
CA VAL A 123 4.58 -0.72 -8.54
C VAL A 123 4.19 0.53 -7.75
N SER A 124 5.20 1.34 -7.42
CA SER A 124 5.07 2.49 -6.52
C SER A 124 5.83 3.70 -7.05
N TYR A 125 5.69 4.85 -6.41
CA TYR A 125 6.70 5.90 -6.51
C TYR A 125 7.97 5.50 -5.73
N HIS A 126 9.00 6.33 -5.82
CA HIS A 126 10.20 6.08 -5.02
C HIS A 126 9.88 6.15 -3.52
N LEU A 127 10.46 5.22 -2.75
CA LEU A 127 10.19 5.04 -1.31
C LEU A 127 10.72 6.19 -0.41
N ASP A 128 11.30 7.25 -0.99
CA ASP A 128 11.65 8.51 -0.32
C ASP A 128 10.66 9.63 -0.63
N ARG A 129 9.57 9.34 -1.34
CA ARG A 129 8.57 10.32 -1.74
C ARG A 129 7.24 10.08 -1.07
N GLU A 130 6.56 9.00 -1.46
CA GLU A 130 5.19 8.73 -1.06
C GLU A 130 4.85 7.23 -1.13
N LEU A 131 3.93 6.77 -0.28
CA LEU A 131 3.52 5.37 -0.18
C LEU A 131 2.36 5.12 -1.13
N PHE A 132 2.69 4.77 -2.36
CA PHE A 132 1.71 4.53 -3.41
C PHE A 132 1.73 3.06 -3.87
N SER A 133 0.57 2.53 -4.29
CA SER A 133 0.54 1.30 -5.09
C SER A 133 -0.40 1.44 -6.28
N ALA A 134 0.17 1.28 -7.48
CA ALA A 134 -0.60 1.17 -8.72
C ALA A 134 -1.45 -0.11 -8.77
N VAL A 135 -1.03 -1.17 -8.07
CA VAL A 135 -1.81 -2.42 -7.97
C VAL A 135 -3.05 -2.20 -7.11
N CYS A 136 -2.88 -1.55 -5.95
CA CYS A 136 -3.96 -1.19 -5.05
C CYS A 136 -4.96 -0.25 -5.75
N ASP A 137 -4.43 0.85 -6.30
CA ASP A 137 -5.18 1.90 -6.98
C ASP A 137 -5.93 1.43 -8.22
N LEU A 138 -5.57 0.29 -8.81
CA LEU A 138 -6.26 -0.20 -9.99
C LEU A 138 -7.21 -1.37 -9.73
N PHE A 139 -6.82 -2.30 -8.84
CA PHE A 139 -7.48 -3.61 -8.75
C PHE A 139 -8.27 -3.85 -7.47
N PHE A 140 -8.01 -3.07 -6.42
CA PHE A 140 -8.56 -3.36 -5.10
C PHE A 140 -9.32 -2.16 -4.53
N PHE A 141 -8.66 -1.01 -4.49
CA PHE A 141 -9.19 0.22 -3.91
C PHE A 141 -8.93 1.38 -4.86
N PRO A 142 -9.68 1.45 -5.98
CA PRO A 142 -9.43 2.45 -6.99
C PRO A 142 -9.88 3.84 -6.55
N ILE A 143 -8.90 4.66 -6.18
CA ILE A 143 -9.10 6.01 -5.67
C ILE A 143 -8.81 7.02 -6.78
N TRP A 144 -7.70 6.83 -7.49
CA TRP A 144 -7.19 7.76 -8.50
C TRP A 144 -7.44 7.25 -9.91
N HIS A 145 -7.10 5.99 -10.18
CA HIS A 145 -7.15 5.42 -11.52
C HIS A 145 -8.11 4.23 -11.60
N GLY A 146 -9.22 4.41 -12.32
CA GLY A 146 -10.07 3.31 -12.75
C GLY A 146 -9.55 2.68 -14.04
N ALA A 147 -9.98 1.46 -14.33
CA ALA A 147 -9.83 0.91 -15.68
C ALA A 147 -10.78 1.60 -16.68
N ASP A 148 -10.66 1.20 -17.95
CA ASP A 148 -11.58 1.61 -19.00
C ASP A 148 -13.07 1.35 -18.64
N PRO A 149 -14.05 1.97 -19.35
CA PRO A 149 -15.47 1.81 -19.04
C PRO A 149 -16.00 0.38 -18.99
N THR A 150 -15.31 -0.58 -19.61
CA THR A 150 -15.66 -2.01 -19.55
C THR A 150 -14.91 -2.78 -18.47
N GLY A 151 -13.89 -2.18 -17.85
CA GLY A 151 -13.08 -2.77 -16.80
C GLY A 151 -12.18 -3.90 -17.26
N SER A 152 -11.84 -3.95 -18.56
CA SER A 152 -11.20 -5.09 -19.20
C SER A 152 -9.73 -4.85 -19.59
N GLU A 153 -9.29 -3.60 -19.65
CA GLU A 153 -7.95 -3.22 -20.12
C GLU A 153 -6.82 -3.98 -19.41
N PHE A 154 -6.95 -4.19 -18.09
CA PHE A 154 -5.93 -4.80 -17.24
C PHE A 154 -6.26 -6.22 -16.77
N GLU A 155 -7.17 -6.93 -17.44
CA GLU A 155 -7.57 -8.29 -17.04
C GLU A 155 -6.40 -9.28 -16.98
N LYS A 156 -5.41 -9.14 -17.87
CA LYS A 156 -4.26 -10.05 -17.94
C LYS A 156 -3.33 -9.86 -16.75
N GLU A 157 -3.08 -8.61 -16.38
CA GLU A 157 -2.27 -8.22 -15.25
C GLU A 157 -2.94 -8.62 -13.94
N TYR A 158 -4.25 -8.38 -13.81
CA TYR A 158 -5.02 -8.87 -12.67
C TYR A 158 -4.97 -10.39 -12.54
N ALA A 159 -5.08 -11.12 -13.65
CA ALA A 159 -4.99 -12.58 -13.65
C ALA A 159 -3.60 -13.08 -13.25
N ALA A 160 -2.55 -12.30 -13.48
CA ALA A 160 -1.16 -12.61 -13.15
C ALA A 160 -0.80 -12.35 -11.66
N LEU A 161 -1.68 -11.72 -10.89
CA LEU A 161 -1.49 -11.52 -9.46
C LEU A 161 -1.57 -12.84 -8.69
N ASN A 162 -0.66 -12.99 -7.73
CA ASN A 162 -0.60 -14.08 -6.78
C ASN A 162 -1.70 -13.95 -5.69
N PRO A 163 -1.82 -14.90 -4.74
CA PRO A 163 -2.85 -14.84 -3.70
C PRO A 163 -2.81 -13.60 -2.81
N ASN A 164 -1.64 -12.96 -2.69
CA ASN A 164 -1.41 -11.72 -1.94
C ASN A 164 -1.76 -10.46 -2.74
N GLY A 165 -2.31 -10.62 -3.95
CA GLY A 165 -2.62 -9.50 -4.83
C GLY A 165 -1.38 -8.80 -5.38
N LEU A 166 -0.21 -9.46 -5.41
CA LEU A 166 1.07 -8.93 -5.91
C LEU A 166 1.57 -9.76 -7.10
N PHE A 167 2.60 -9.28 -7.80
CA PHE A 167 3.24 -10.08 -8.85
C PHE A 167 4.30 -11.02 -8.24
N ASP A 168 4.36 -12.29 -8.67
CA ASP A 168 5.40 -13.22 -8.20
C ASP A 168 6.81 -12.90 -8.72
N THR A 169 6.91 -12.09 -9.79
CA THR A 169 8.20 -11.76 -10.41
C THR A 169 8.29 -10.28 -10.73
N GLN A 170 9.48 -9.71 -10.55
CA GLN A 170 9.80 -8.34 -10.96
C GLN A 170 9.45 -8.09 -12.42
N LYS A 171 9.68 -9.07 -13.31
CA LYS A 171 9.37 -8.96 -14.74
C LYS A 171 7.88 -8.71 -14.99
N ASN A 172 6.99 -9.39 -14.27
CA ASN A 172 5.54 -9.17 -14.44
C ASN A 172 5.15 -7.78 -13.92
N ALA A 173 5.74 -7.33 -12.81
CA ALA A 173 5.54 -5.98 -12.30
C ALA A 173 6.06 -4.91 -13.28
N GLU A 174 7.17 -5.15 -13.99
CA GLU A 174 7.68 -4.25 -15.03
C GLU A 174 6.75 -4.15 -16.25
N ILE A 175 6.16 -5.27 -16.67
CA ILE A 175 5.16 -5.29 -17.75
C ILE A 175 3.93 -4.47 -17.33
N PHE A 176 3.42 -4.70 -16.12
CA PHE A 176 2.31 -3.93 -15.57
C PHE A 176 2.64 -2.44 -15.46
N ARG A 177 3.80 -2.08 -14.88
CA ARG A 177 4.25 -0.68 -14.78
C ARG A 177 4.25 0.01 -16.13
N ALA A 178 4.79 -0.63 -17.17
CA ALA A 178 4.84 -0.05 -18.50
C ALA A 178 3.43 0.22 -19.07
N HIS A 179 2.50 -0.71 -18.87
CA HIS A 179 1.11 -0.55 -19.29
C HIS A 179 0.41 0.57 -18.50
N TYR A 180 0.53 0.55 -17.18
CA TYR A 180 -0.02 1.56 -16.28
C TYR A 180 0.45 2.98 -16.64
N CYS A 181 1.77 3.15 -16.79
CA CYS A 181 2.38 4.41 -17.22
C CYS A 181 1.86 4.90 -18.57
N GLN A 182 1.64 3.97 -19.51
CA GLN A 182 1.10 4.31 -20.82
C GLN A 182 -0.37 4.77 -20.74
N SER A 183 -1.20 4.08 -19.97
CA SER A 183 -2.63 4.36 -19.88
C SER A 183 -2.93 5.65 -19.12
N PHE A 184 -2.13 5.97 -18.09
CA PHE A 184 -2.39 7.12 -17.21
C PHE A 184 -1.40 8.27 -17.36
N GLY A 185 -0.36 8.14 -18.19
CA GLY A 185 0.63 9.19 -18.41
C GLY A 185 1.67 9.33 -17.28
N GLU A 186 1.78 8.34 -16.40
CA GLU A 186 2.79 8.28 -15.35
C GLU A 186 4.18 7.97 -15.92
N SER A 187 5.25 8.47 -15.27
CA SER A 187 6.62 8.22 -15.74
C SER A 187 7.64 7.87 -14.65
N ASN A 188 7.29 8.04 -13.38
CA ASN A 188 8.26 8.02 -12.27
C ASN A 188 8.03 6.86 -11.29
N LEU A 189 7.40 5.78 -11.77
CA LEU A 189 7.14 4.60 -10.97
C LEU A 189 8.36 3.65 -10.95
N VAL A 190 8.60 3.04 -9.80
CA VAL A 190 9.58 1.99 -9.56
C VAL A 190 8.90 0.67 -9.23
N ILE A 191 9.68 -0.41 -9.23
CA ILE A 191 9.22 -1.72 -8.77
C ILE A 191 9.76 -1.92 -7.36
N CYS A 192 8.85 -2.24 -6.45
CA CYS A 192 9.15 -2.53 -5.06
C CYS A 192 8.85 -4.00 -4.77
N GLU A 193 9.71 -4.66 -4.02
CA GLU A 193 9.42 -5.95 -3.42
C GLU A 193 8.85 -5.72 -2.02
N VAL A 194 7.76 -6.43 -1.71
CA VAL A 194 7.00 -6.28 -0.46
C VAL A 194 7.27 -7.49 0.43
N PHE A 195 7.58 -7.23 1.69
CA PHE A 195 7.86 -8.25 2.68
C PHE A 195 6.98 -8.08 3.91
N LYS A 196 6.64 -9.21 4.54
CA LYS A 196 5.90 -9.26 5.79
C LYS A 196 6.54 -10.24 6.76
N ARG A 197 6.49 -9.93 8.04
CA ARG A 197 6.96 -10.78 9.13
C ARG A 197 6.07 -12.02 9.30
N GLN A 198 6.68 -13.19 9.55
CA GLN A 198 5.98 -14.45 9.81
C GLN A 198 5.60 -14.66 11.28
#